data_AF-A0A8C0A4G9-F1
#
_entry.id   AF-A0A8C0A4G9-F1
#
_cell.length_a   1.000
_cell.length_b   1.000
_cell.length_c   1.000
_cell.angle_alpha   90.00
_cell.angle_beta   90.00
_cell.angle_gamma   90.00
#
_symmetry.space_group_name_H-M   'P 1'
#
loop_
_entity.id
_entity.type
_entity.pdbx_description
1 polymer ?
#
loop_
_entity_poly.entity_id
_entity_poly.type
_entity_poly.pdbx_seq_one_letter_code
_entity_poly.pdbx_strand_id
1 'polypeptide(L)'
;MLGLFRKHNKIPRNELLNEFMDSAKASSSPSQAVEVVKLANSFSLPICEGLTQRLTADFTLSQEQKEALGDLTALTSDSESDSDSDTSKDK
;
A
#
# COMPACT_ATOMS: atom_id res chain seq x y z
N MET A 1 7.85 4.73 -15.92
CA MET A 1 8.20 5.76 -14.91
C MET A 1 8.28 5.19 -13.50
N LEU A 2 7.31 4.39 -13.05
CA LEU A 2 7.30 3.79 -11.70
C LEU A 2 8.56 2.96 -11.37
N GLY A 3 9.17 2.31 -12.38
CA GLY A 3 10.43 1.58 -12.22
C GLY A 3 11.65 2.43 -11.80
N LEU A 4 11.62 3.75 -12.00
CA LEU A 4 12.73 4.64 -11.62
C LEU A 4 12.85 4.79 -10.09
N PHE A 5 11.73 4.78 -9.37
CA PHE A 5 11.72 4.85 -7.91
C PHE A 5 12.43 3.64 -7.30
N ARG A 6 12.16 2.44 -7.83
CA ARG A 6 12.86 1.21 -7.44
C ARG A 6 14.35 1.24 -7.79
N LYS A 7 14.70 1.73 -8.99
CA LYS A 7 16.09 1.75 -9.45
C LYS A 7 16.97 2.72 -8.64
N HIS A 8 16.42 3.84 -8.19
CA HIS A 8 17.16 4.89 -7.50
C HIS A 8 16.90 4.94 -5.99
N ASN A 9 16.19 3.96 -5.43
CA ASN A 9 15.76 3.93 -4.02
C ASN A 9 15.16 5.26 -3.56
N LYS A 10 14.36 5.89 -4.44
CA LYS A 10 13.69 7.15 -4.13
C LYS A 10 12.30 6.85 -3.62
N ILE A 11 11.99 7.38 -2.45
CA ILE A 11 10.65 7.29 -1.87
C ILE A 11 9.75 8.30 -2.60
N PRO A 12 8.70 7.84 -3.32
CA PRO A 12 7.74 8.75 -3.93
C PRO A 12 6.90 9.47 -2.86
N ARG A 13 6.49 10.71 -3.15
CA ARG A 13 5.56 11.45 -2.28
C ARG A 13 4.13 10.94 -2.44
N ASN A 14 3.34 11.07 -1.39
CA ASN A 14 1.93 10.68 -1.35
C ASN A 14 1.10 11.38 -2.45
N GLU A 15 1.33 12.68 -2.67
CA GLU A 15 0.66 13.47 -3.73
C GLU A 15 0.91 12.85 -5.11
N LEU A 16 2.15 12.48 -5.41
CA LEU A 16 2.52 11.89 -6.69
C LEU A 16 1.89 10.51 -6.90
N LEU A 17 1.77 9.70 -5.84
CA LEU A 17 1.09 8.41 -5.91
C LEU A 17 -0.41 8.58 -6.21
N ASN A 18 -1.04 9.63 -5.66
CA ASN A 18 -2.42 9.97 -5.98
C ASN A 18 -2.57 10.43 -7.44
N GLU A 19 -1.67 11.29 -7.93
CA GLU A 19 -1.68 11.70 -9.35
C GLU A 19 -1.53 10.51 -10.30
N PHE A 20 -0.67 9.54 -9.96
CA PHE A 20 -0.57 8.31 -10.75
C PHE A 20 -1.84 7.46 -10.70
N MET A 21 -2.55 7.43 -9.57
CA MET A 21 -3.89 6.82 -9.51
C MET A 21 -4.89 7.51 -10.42
N ASP A 22 -4.97 8.83 -10.36
CA ASP A 22 -5.93 9.60 -11.15
C ASP A 22 -5.63 9.47 -12.65
N SER A 23 -4.35 9.41 -13.03
CA SER A 23 -3.91 9.12 -14.40
C SER A 23 -4.28 7.70 -14.85
N ALA A 24 -4.10 6.70 -13.98
CA ALA A 24 -4.52 5.34 -14.26
C ALA A 24 -6.04 5.23 -14.44
N LYS A 25 -6.82 6.01 -13.67
CA LYS A 25 -8.28 6.09 -13.83
C LYS A 25 -8.66 6.72 -15.15
N ALA A 26 -8.05 7.86 -15.49
CA ALA A 26 -8.31 8.55 -16.75
C ALA A 26 -8.00 7.67 -17.98
N SER A 27 -6.99 6.80 -17.86
CA SER A 27 -6.64 5.82 -18.90
C SER A 27 -7.42 4.50 -18.80
N SER A 28 -8.30 4.34 -17.81
CA SER A 28 -9.06 3.10 -17.54
C SER A 28 -8.18 1.85 -17.48
N SER A 29 -6.94 1.99 -16.98
CA SER A 29 -5.94 0.94 -17.00
C SER A 29 -5.68 0.35 -15.60
N PRO A 30 -6.31 -0.80 -15.26
CA PRO A 30 -6.14 -1.41 -13.94
C PRO A 30 -4.71 -1.90 -13.70
N SER A 31 -3.97 -2.24 -14.76
CA SER A 31 -2.57 -2.67 -14.67
C SER A 31 -1.65 -1.57 -14.12
N GLN A 32 -1.80 -0.34 -14.61
CA GLN A 32 -1.04 0.80 -14.09
C GLN A 32 -1.39 1.07 -12.64
N ALA A 33 -2.68 0.91 -12.31
CA ALA A 33 -3.14 1.19 -10.99
C ALA A 33 -2.62 0.16 -9.95
N VAL A 34 -2.57 -1.11 -10.32
CA VAL A 34 -1.90 -2.16 -9.52
C VAL A 34 -0.40 -1.88 -9.36
N GLU A 35 0.29 -1.35 -10.37
CA GLU A 35 1.72 -1.01 -10.24
C GLU A 35 1.96 0.09 -9.20
N VAL A 36 1.07 1.07 -9.08
CA VAL A 36 1.19 2.15 -8.08
C VAL A 36 1.07 1.59 -6.67
N VAL A 37 0.10 0.70 -6.43
CA VAL A 37 -0.08 0.03 -5.13
C VAL A 37 1.14 -0.83 -4.79
N LYS A 38 1.62 -1.64 -5.74
CA LYS A 38 2.83 -2.45 -5.56
C LYS A 38 4.07 -1.60 -5.26
N LEU A 39 4.19 -0.45 -5.90
CA LEU A 39 5.28 0.49 -5.64
C LEU A 39 5.18 1.03 -4.21
N ALA A 40 4.01 1.51 -3.79
CA ALA A 40 3.80 2.01 -2.43
C ALA A 40 4.10 0.93 -1.38
N ASN A 41 3.69 -0.31 -1.62
CA ASN A 41 3.98 -1.41 -0.70
C ASN A 41 5.46 -1.80 -0.67
N SER A 42 6.17 -1.72 -1.81
CA SER A 42 7.61 -1.99 -1.85
C SER A 42 8.42 -1.05 -0.95
N PHE A 43 7.85 0.12 -0.61
CA PHE A 43 8.42 1.10 0.31
C PHE A 43 7.72 1.10 1.68
N SER A 44 6.83 0.13 1.94
CA SER A 44 6.03 0.02 3.17
C SER A 44 5.31 1.32 3.53
N LEU A 45 4.80 2.05 2.53
CA LEU A 45 4.16 3.34 2.76
C LEU A 45 2.74 3.14 3.32
N PRO A 46 2.34 3.91 4.35
CA PRO A 46 1.01 3.77 4.97
C PRO A 46 -0.14 4.13 4.01
N ILE A 47 0.14 4.91 2.96
CA ILE A 47 -0.85 5.26 1.94
C ILE A 47 -1.27 4.06 1.07
N CYS A 48 -0.52 2.95 1.10
CA CYS A 48 -0.81 1.76 0.30
C CYS A 48 -2.21 1.20 0.54
N GLU A 49 -2.69 1.21 1.80
CA GLU A 49 -4.03 0.74 2.14
C GLU A 49 -5.12 1.61 1.49
N GLY A 50 -5.01 2.93 1.62
CA GLY A 50 -5.94 3.87 1.00
C GLY A 50 -5.94 3.79 -0.53
N LEU A 51 -4.78 3.55 -1.14
CA LEU A 51 -4.67 3.35 -2.59
C LEU A 51 -5.32 2.03 -3.03
N THR A 52 -5.19 0.97 -2.24
CA THR A 52 -5.83 -0.33 -2.50
C THR A 52 -7.34 -0.22 -2.46
N GLN A 53 -7.89 0.45 -1.45
CA GLN A 53 -9.33 0.67 -1.35
C GLN A 53 -9.87 1.46 -2.54
N ARG A 54 -9.20 2.57 -2.92
CA ARG A 54 -9.56 3.32 -4.14
C ARG A 54 -9.47 2.46 -5.38
N LEU A 55 -8.38 1.72 -5.57
CA LEU A 55 -8.22 0.81 -6.70
C LEU A 55 -9.40 -0.16 -6.82
N THR A 56 -9.82 -0.78 -5.71
CA THR A 56 -10.96 -1.71 -5.71
C THR A 56 -12.31 -1.04 -5.94
N ALA A 57 -12.45 0.24 -5.62
CA ALA A 57 -13.69 1.00 -5.83
C ALA A 57 -13.78 1.55 -7.27
N ASP A 58 -12.66 1.98 -7.83
CA ASP A 58 -12.58 2.67 -9.12
C ASP A 58 -12.34 1.71 -10.30
N PHE A 59 -11.82 0.50 -10.04
CA PHE A 59 -11.53 -0.50 -11.07
C PHE A 59 -12.12 -1.87 -10.72
N THR A 60 -12.65 -2.55 -11.75
CA THR A 60 -13.06 -3.95 -11.64
C THR A 60 -11.82 -4.85 -11.70
N LEU A 61 -11.25 -5.18 -10.54
CA LEU A 61 -10.12 -6.10 -10.43
C LEU A 61 -10.56 -7.56 -10.54
N SER A 62 -9.71 -8.41 -11.11
CA SER A 62 -9.90 -9.86 -11.06
C SER A 62 -9.66 -10.39 -9.64
N GLN A 63 -10.24 -11.55 -9.31
CA GLN A 63 -10.05 -12.24 -8.02
C GLN A 63 -8.55 -12.36 -7.67
N GLU A 64 -7.74 -12.74 -8.65
CA GLU A 64 -6.29 -12.95 -8.53
C GLU A 64 -5.53 -11.66 -8.21
N GLN A 65 -5.93 -10.53 -8.78
CA GLN A 65 -5.36 -9.22 -8.45
C GLN A 65 -5.74 -8.76 -7.05
N LYS A 66 -6.96 -9.09 -6.62
CA LYS A 66 -7.48 -8.74 -5.30
C LYS A 66 -6.77 -9.55 -4.20
N GLU A 67 -6.52 -10.82 -4.46
CA GLU A 67 -5.79 -11.74 -3.57
C GLU A 67 -4.32 -11.32 -3.44
N ALA A 68 -3.66 -11.02 -4.57
CA ALA A 68 -2.30 -10.50 -4.58
C ALA A 68 -2.13 -9.14 -3.86
N LEU A 69 -3.21 -8.34 -3.74
CA LEU A 69 -3.20 -7.11 -2.93
C LEU A 69 -3.52 -7.36 -1.46
N GLY A 70 -4.34 -8.37 -1.13
CA GLY A 70 -4.66 -8.75 0.24
C GLY A 70 -3.44 -9.24 1.01
N ASP A 71 -2.62 -10.10 0.39
CA ASP A 71 -1.37 -10.60 0.97
C ASP A 71 -0.39 -9.46 1.29
N LEU A 72 -0.40 -8.41 0.46
CA LEU A 72 0.46 -7.24 0.59
C LEU A 72 0.06 -6.36 1.80
N THR A 73 -1.22 -6.29 2.15
CA THR A 73 -1.73 -5.52 3.31
C THR A 73 -1.64 -6.28 4.63
N ALA A 74 -1.58 -7.61 4.62
CA ALA A 74 -1.49 -8.42 5.85
C ALA A 74 -0.12 -8.27 6.56
N LEU A 75 0.94 -7.91 5.82
CA LEU A 75 2.29 -7.76 6.35
C LEU A 75 2.51 -6.45 7.13
N THR A 76 1.56 -5.52 7.14
CA THR A 76 1.66 -4.25 7.88
C THR A 76 0.85 -4.25 9.19
N SER A 77 0.18 -5.36 9.54
CA SER A 77 -0.31 -5.55 10.91
C SER A 77 0.87 -5.92 11.79
N ASP A 78 1.58 -4.88 12.24
CA ASP A 78 2.48 -4.98 13.36
C ASP A 78 1.75 -5.66 14.53
N SER A 79 2.37 -6.72 15.03
CA SER A 79 2.01 -7.36 16.29
C SER A 79 2.38 -6.41 17.43
N GLU A 80 1.55 -5.40 17.66
CA GLU A 80 1.57 -4.62 18.90
C GLU A 80 0.89 -5.46 19.98
N SER A 81 1.61 -6.46 20.50
CA SER A 81 1.22 -7.16 21.71
C SER A 81 1.68 -6.33 22.90
N ASP A 82 1.02 -5.20 23.13
CA ASP A 82 1.01 -4.54 24.43
C ASP A 82 0.40 -5.52 25.43
N SER A 83 1.23 -6.15 26.25
CA SER A 83 0.78 -6.83 27.47
C SER A 83 1.35 -6.10 28.67
N ASP A 84 0.42 -5.39 29.29
CA ASP A 84 0.53 -4.55 30.47
C ASP A 84 1.21 -5.20 31.68
N SER A 85 1.99 -4.35 32.37
CA SER A 85 2.03 -4.14 33.82
C SER A 85 2.27 -5.33 34.77
N ASP A 86 3.38 -5.27 35.51
CA ASP A 86 3.27 -5.35 36.98
C ASP A 86 4.41 -4.64 37.71
N THR A 87 4.07 -3.50 38.32
CA THR A 87 4.89 -2.82 39.33
C THR A 87 4.76 -3.58 40.65
N SER A 88 5.80 -4.28 41.10
CA SER A 88 5.88 -4.77 42.48
C SER A 88 6.91 -3.96 43.26
N LYS A 89 6.38 -3.01 44.04
CA LYS A 89 7.04 -2.39 45.19
C LYS A 89 6.90 -3.35 46.39
N ASP A 90 7.84 -3.26 47.31
CA ASP A 90 7.86 -3.84 48.67
C ASP A 90 8.36 -5.30 48.83
N LYS A 91 9.63 -5.46 49.24
CA LYS A 91 10.01 -5.71 50.66
C LYS A 91 11.52 -5.60 50.89
#